data_AF-A0A351JY41-F1
#
_entry.id   AF-A0A351JY41-F1
#
_cell.length_a   1.000
_cell.length_b   1.000
_cell.length_c   1.000
_cell.angle_alpha   90.00
_cell.angle_beta   90.00
_cell.angle_gamma   90.00
#
_symmetry.space_group_name_H-M   'P 1'
#
loop_
_entity.id
_entity.type
_entity.pdbx_description
1 polymer ?
#
loop_
_entity_poly.entity_id
_entity_poly.type
_entity_poly.pdbx_seq_one_letter_code
_entity_poly.pdbx_strand_id
1 'polypeptide(L)'
;MLAAAKDLKEGHLLTKILGFIVDFLNLQMVLRSVARGVSHEVMEYTLSGGYLLSDETISELLSLKLPDIPGRLEDTFYYQVGQDVLVNYEKTHSLTAIEEVIDKHKFQLLRDILMPRVMSSLLIVWYLILKEMELRNLRLVGKSLLDNIPLDGAKSLLVAPS
;
A
#
# COMPACT_ATOMS: atom_id res chain seq x y z
N MET A 1 -18.59 -8.03 -5.72
CA MET A 1 -17.46 -8.68 -6.43
C MET A 1 -16.71 -9.70 -5.55
N LEU A 2 -16.46 -9.44 -4.26
CA LEU A 2 -15.75 -10.40 -3.37
C LEU A 2 -16.49 -11.74 -3.14
N ALA A 3 -17.83 -11.77 -3.24
CA ALA A 3 -18.61 -12.99 -3.02
C ALA A 3 -18.34 -14.09 -4.06
N ALA A 4 -18.12 -13.73 -5.33
CA ALA A 4 -17.86 -14.68 -6.41
C ALA A 4 -16.49 -15.35 -6.31
N ALA A 5 -15.55 -14.75 -5.58
CA ALA A 5 -14.22 -15.33 -5.36
C ALA A 5 -14.27 -16.55 -4.43
N LYS A 6 -15.25 -16.65 -3.51
CA LYS A 6 -15.29 -17.70 -2.47
C LYS A 6 -15.47 -19.12 -3.01
N ASP A 7 -16.08 -19.29 -4.19
CA ASP A 7 -16.35 -20.60 -4.79
C ASP A 7 -15.15 -21.20 -5.54
N LEU A 8 -14.05 -20.46 -5.66
CA LEU A 8 -12.79 -20.97 -6.19
C LEU A 8 -12.06 -21.78 -5.11
N LYS A 9 -11.31 -22.81 -5.54
CA LYS A 9 -10.51 -23.68 -4.66
C LYS A 9 -9.55 -22.92 -3.73
N GLU A 10 -9.16 -21.71 -4.11
CA GLU A 10 -8.29 -20.78 -3.35
C GLU A 10 -8.97 -19.44 -3.05
N GLY A 11 -10.30 -19.40 -3.15
CA GLY A 11 -11.12 -18.20 -3.05
C GLY A 11 -10.89 -17.39 -1.79
N HIS A 12 -10.75 -18.07 -0.66
CA HIS A 12 -10.51 -17.47 0.64
C HIS A 12 -9.19 -16.69 0.68
N LEU A 13 -8.15 -17.20 0.02
CA LEU A 13 -6.86 -16.54 -0.04
C LEU A 13 -6.90 -15.34 -0.99
N LEU A 14 -7.61 -15.45 -2.11
CA LEU A 14 -7.85 -14.33 -3.00
C LEU A 14 -8.62 -13.20 -2.29
N THR A 15 -9.69 -13.54 -1.56
CA THR A 15 -10.43 -12.57 -0.73
C THR A 15 -9.53 -11.89 0.29
N LYS A 16 -8.64 -12.64 0.95
CA LYS A 16 -7.66 -12.09 1.90
C LYS A 16 -6.66 -11.14 1.22
N ILE A 17 -6.12 -11.51 0.07
CA ILE A 17 -5.20 -10.66 -0.71
C ILE A 17 -5.89 -9.36 -1.13
N LEU A 18 -7.11 -9.44 -1.66
CA LEU A 18 -7.87 -8.26 -2.05
C LEU A 18 -8.18 -7.36 -0.86
N GLY A 19 -8.53 -7.95 0.29
CA GLY A 19 -8.75 -7.18 1.51
C GLY A 19 -7.49 -6.46 2.00
N PHE A 20 -6.31 -7.11 1.93
CA PHE A 20 -5.05 -6.43 2.24
C PHE A 20 -4.75 -5.27 1.28
N ILE A 21 -5.04 -5.43 -0.02
CA ILE A 21 -4.88 -4.35 -1.00
C ILE A 21 -5.77 -3.17 -0.63
N VAL A 22 -7.02 -3.43 -0.25
CA VAL A 22 -7.96 -2.42 0.24
C VAL A 22 -7.44 -1.73 1.50
N ASP A 23 -6.95 -2.49 2.48
CA ASP A 23 -6.37 -1.94 3.70
C ASP A 23 -5.21 -0.98 3.40
N PHE A 24 -4.28 -1.37 2.52
CA PHE A 24 -3.16 -0.51 2.14
C PHE A 24 -3.60 0.77 1.41
N LEU A 25 -4.61 0.68 0.53
CA LEU A 25 -5.17 1.85 -0.14
C LEU A 25 -5.80 2.81 0.87
N ASN A 26 -6.60 2.30 1.80
CA ASN A 26 -7.22 3.09 2.86
C ASN A 26 -6.16 3.72 3.76
N LEU A 27 -5.17 2.94 4.20
CA LEU A 27 -4.09 3.42 5.06
C LEU A 27 -3.30 4.55 4.38
N GLN A 28 -2.99 4.43 3.10
CA GLN A 28 -2.33 5.50 2.33
C GLN A 28 -3.19 6.78 2.29
N MET A 29 -4.48 6.64 2.01
CA MET A 29 -5.41 7.78 1.95
C MET A 29 -5.47 8.51 3.29
N VAL A 30 -5.62 7.75 4.38
CA VAL A 30 -5.66 8.27 5.75
C VAL A 30 -4.36 8.96 6.14
N LEU A 31 -3.21 8.31 5.95
CA LEU A 31 -1.90 8.89 6.30
C LEU A 31 -1.62 10.17 5.52
N ARG A 32 -1.94 10.19 4.22
CA ARG A 32 -1.78 11.38 3.37
C ARG A 32 -2.70 12.52 3.79
N SER A 33 -3.91 12.20 4.22
CA SER A 33 -4.90 13.15 4.72
C SER A 33 -4.49 13.77 6.06
N VAL A 34 -4.09 12.93 7.01
CA VAL A 34 -3.60 13.35 8.32
C VAL A 34 -2.33 14.21 8.19
N ALA A 35 -1.40 13.82 7.32
CA ALA A 35 -0.19 14.60 7.02
C ALA A 35 -0.49 15.99 6.44
N ARG A 36 -1.62 16.14 5.71
CA ARG A 36 -2.09 17.43 5.17
C ARG A 36 -2.94 18.26 6.14
N GLY A 37 -3.41 17.64 7.23
CA GLY A 37 -4.39 18.26 8.13
C GLY A 37 -5.79 18.39 7.53
N VAL A 38 -6.14 17.59 6.51
CA VAL A 38 -7.47 17.62 5.85
C VAL A 38 -8.15 16.28 6.02
N SER A 39 -8.80 16.06 7.17
CA SER A 39 -9.34 14.75 7.58
C SER A 39 -10.84 14.53 7.30
N HIS A 40 -11.63 15.60 7.09
CA HIS A 40 -13.08 15.52 7.24
C HIS A 40 -13.84 14.83 6.09
N GLU A 41 -13.25 14.73 4.89
CA GLU A 41 -13.93 14.13 3.72
C GLU A 41 -13.40 12.74 3.33
N VAL A 42 -12.33 12.27 3.99
CA VAL A 42 -11.62 11.06 3.53
C VAL A 42 -12.40 9.78 3.76
N MET A 43 -13.24 9.74 4.80
CA MET A 43 -14.12 8.60 5.07
C MET A 43 -15.01 8.24 3.88
N GLU A 44 -15.52 9.23 3.13
CA GLU A 44 -16.40 9.00 1.98
C GLU A 44 -15.68 8.32 0.80
N TYR A 45 -14.34 8.44 0.76
CA TYR A 45 -13.50 7.84 -0.28
C TYR A 45 -12.84 6.54 0.15
N THR A 46 -13.04 6.10 1.40
CA THR A 46 -12.52 4.82 1.87
C THR A 46 -13.20 3.66 1.16
N LEU A 47 -12.41 2.64 0.85
CA LEU A 47 -12.86 1.43 0.19
C LEU A 47 -13.35 0.42 1.23
N SER A 48 -14.58 -0.06 1.06
CA SER A 48 -15.10 -1.17 1.87
C SER A 48 -14.42 -2.49 1.51
N GLY A 49 -14.41 -3.43 2.46
CA GLY A 49 -13.91 -4.79 2.23
C GLY A 49 -12.42 -4.98 2.52
N GLY A 50 -11.87 -4.16 3.42
CA GLY A 50 -10.58 -4.39 4.05
C GLY A 50 -10.52 -5.74 4.78
N TYR A 51 -9.31 -6.18 5.14
CA TYR A 51 -9.10 -7.45 5.84
C TYR A 51 -8.86 -7.25 7.34
N LEU A 52 -8.01 -6.28 7.70
CA LEU A 52 -7.65 -5.97 9.09
C LEU A 52 -8.07 -4.58 9.54
N LEU A 53 -8.28 -3.63 8.62
CA LEU A 53 -8.70 -2.28 8.98
C LEU A 53 -10.22 -2.18 8.87
N SER A 54 -10.88 -1.98 10.02
CA SER A 54 -12.30 -1.67 10.06
C SER A 54 -12.56 -0.18 9.81
N ASP A 55 -13.80 0.14 9.44
CA ASP A 55 -14.23 1.54 9.23
C ASP A 55 -14.07 2.36 10.51
N GLU A 56 -14.29 1.76 11.70
CA GLU A 56 -14.05 2.40 12.99
C GLU A 56 -12.57 2.70 13.20
N THR A 57 -11.69 1.74 12.88
CA THR A 57 -10.24 1.92 12.99
C THR A 57 -9.79 3.05 12.07
N ILE A 58 -10.29 3.10 10.84
CA ILE A 58 -9.98 4.16 9.88
C ILE A 58 -10.46 5.54 10.38
N SER A 59 -11.67 5.61 10.94
CA SER A 59 -12.23 6.83 11.52
C SER A 59 -11.40 7.35 12.71
N GLU A 60 -10.97 6.44 13.58
CA GLU A 60 -10.07 6.77 14.69
C GLU A 60 -8.74 7.32 14.17
N LEU A 61 -8.12 6.66 13.18
CA LEU A 61 -6.85 7.10 12.60
C LEU A 61 -6.93 8.52 11.98
N LEU A 62 -8.05 8.88 11.35
CA LEU A 62 -8.27 10.22 10.79
C LEU A 62 -8.38 11.32 11.85
N SER A 63 -8.68 10.95 13.09
CA SER A 63 -8.79 11.86 14.23
C SER A 63 -7.45 12.06 14.95
N LEU A 64 -6.44 11.23 14.65
CA LEU A 64 -5.12 11.27 15.25
C LEU A 64 -4.16 12.19 14.49
N LYS A 65 -3.04 12.54 15.14
CA LYS A 65 -1.89 13.14 14.46
C LYS A 65 -0.99 12.04 13.94
N LEU A 66 -0.21 12.35 12.90
CA LEU A 66 0.70 11.40 12.26
C LEU A 66 1.62 10.64 13.24
N PRO A 67 2.21 11.27 14.29
CA PRO A 67 3.05 10.57 15.27
C PRO A 67 2.30 9.56 16.15
N ASP A 68 0.98 9.72 16.32
CA ASP A 68 0.17 8.87 17.19
C ASP A 68 -0.38 7.64 16.46
N ILE A 69 -0.37 7.65 15.11
CA ILE A 69 -0.90 6.58 14.27
C ILE A 69 -0.24 5.22 14.51
N PRO A 70 1.11 5.10 14.61
CA PRO A 70 1.73 3.81 14.89
C PRO A 70 1.21 3.18 16.18
N GLY A 71 1.02 3.95 17.25
CA GLY A 71 0.48 3.45 18.52
C GLY A 71 -0.91 2.85 18.37
N ARG A 72 -1.76 3.43 17.51
CA ARG A 72 -3.09 2.86 17.25
C ARG A 72 -3.04 1.55 16.46
N LEU A 73 -1.96 1.32 15.71
CA LEU A 73 -1.75 0.15 14.86
C LEU A 73 -0.89 -0.93 15.52
N GLU A 74 -0.51 -0.77 16.80
CA GLU A 74 0.47 -1.63 17.51
C GLU A 74 0.14 -3.14 17.44
N ASP A 75 -1.14 -3.49 17.59
CA ASP A 75 -1.61 -4.89 17.54
C ASP A 75 -1.78 -5.44 16.11
N THR A 76 -1.40 -4.66 15.10
CA THR A 76 -1.61 -5.01 13.69
C THR A 76 -0.30 -5.13 12.93
N PHE A 77 -0.35 -5.82 11.78
CA PHE A 77 0.76 -5.84 10.83
C PHE A 77 1.17 -4.43 10.34
N TYR A 78 0.26 -3.44 10.43
CA TYR A 78 0.52 -2.09 9.98
C TYR A 78 1.31 -1.24 10.96
N TYR A 79 1.63 -1.74 12.17
CA TYR A 79 2.48 -1.03 13.11
C TYR A 79 3.80 -0.60 12.47
N GLN A 80 4.51 -1.54 11.83
CA GLN A 80 5.78 -1.26 11.17
C GLN A 80 5.62 -0.31 9.98
N VAL A 81 4.49 -0.40 9.27
CA VAL A 81 4.17 0.51 8.16
C VAL A 81 4.03 1.94 8.68
N GLY A 82 3.29 2.14 9.78
CA GLY A 82 3.14 3.44 10.43
C GLY A 82 4.47 4.01 10.91
N GLN A 83 5.31 3.19 11.55
CA GLN A 83 6.65 3.58 12.01
C GLN A 83 7.53 4.05 10.86
N ASP A 84 7.62 3.25 9.79
CA ASP A 84 8.44 3.60 8.62
C ASP A 84 7.91 4.87 7.94
N VAL A 85 6.59 5.06 7.86
CA VAL A 85 5.99 6.28 7.31
C VAL A 85 6.41 7.49 8.14
N LEU A 86 6.30 7.41 9.47
CA LEU A 86 6.68 8.50 10.36
C LEU A 86 8.15 8.89 10.15
N VAL A 87 9.06 7.90 10.19
CA VAL A 87 10.50 8.12 10.02
C VAL A 87 10.84 8.75 8.67
N ASN A 88 10.22 8.31 7.57
CA ASN A 88 10.51 8.84 6.24
C ASN A 88 9.86 10.20 5.98
N TYR A 89 8.66 10.42 6.53
CA TYR A 89 7.98 11.69 6.42
C TYR A 89 8.66 12.79 7.25
N GLU A 90 9.14 12.49 8.46
CA GLU A 90 9.89 13.46 9.27
C GLU A 90 11.21 13.88 8.61
N LYS A 91 11.85 12.99 7.86
CA LYS A 91 13.11 13.30 7.15
C LYS A 91 12.89 14.15 5.89
N THR A 92 11.81 13.91 5.17
CA THR A 92 11.61 14.46 3.82
C THR A 92 10.55 15.56 3.76
N HIS A 93 9.64 15.59 4.73
CA HIS A 93 8.40 16.36 4.72
C HIS A 93 7.60 16.20 3.41
N SER A 94 7.74 15.06 2.74
CA SER A 94 7.15 14.79 1.43
C SER A 94 6.07 13.73 1.53
N LEU A 95 4.91 14.01 0.94
CA LEU A 95 3.82 13.03 0.83
C LEU A 95 4.21 11.84 -0.05
N THR A 96 5.14 12.02 -0.98
CA THR A 96 5.68 10.93 -1.80
C THR A 96 6.36 9.87 -0.93
N ALA A 97 7.00 10.27 0.17
CA ALA A 97 7.64 9.33 1.09
C ALA A 97 6.61 8.40 1.76
N ILE A 98 5.39 8.88 1.99
CA ILE A 98 4.29 8.05 2.51
C ILE A 98 3.93 6.99 1.48
N GLU A 99 3.75 7.39 0.21
CA GLU A 99 3.39 6.50 -0.88
C GLU A 99 4.45 5.42 -1.13
N GLU A 100 5.73 5.81 -1.13
CA GLU A 100 6.85 4.87 -1.30
C GLU A 100 6.90 3.81 -0.20
N VAL A 101 6.73 4.22 1.06
CA VAL A 101 6.74 3.28 2.20
C VAL A 101 5.54 2.32 2.12
N ILE A 102 4.35 2.84 1.82
CA ILE A 102 3.14 2.01 1.64
C ILE A 102 3.33 1.03 0.50
N ASP A 103 3.76 1.49 -0.68
CA ASP A 103 3.93 0.65 -1.86
C ASP A 103 4.98 -0.44 -1.62
N LYS A 104 6.07 -0.13 -0.90
CA LYS A 104 7.09 -1.10 -0.50
C LYS A 104 6.51 -2.19 0.42
N HIS A 105 5.82 -1.82 1.50
CA HIS A 105 5.24 -2.78 2.44
C HIS A 105 4.14 -3.62 1.80
N LYS A 106 3.30 -3.00 0.96
CA LYS A 106 2.28 -3.69 0.16
C LYS A 106 2.92 -4.73 -0.76
N PHE A 107 3.96 -4.35 -1.49
CA PHE A 107 4.67 -5.28 -2.37
C PHE A 107 5.28 -6.45 -1.60
N GLN A 108 5.95 -6.18 -0.47
CA GLN A 108 6.54 -7.21 0.38
C GLN A 108 5.49 -8.20 0.88
N LEU A 109 4.37 -7.71 1.43
CA LEU A 109 3.29 -8.59 1.89
C LEU A 109 2.72 -9.46 0.76
N LEU A 110 2.42 -8.86 -0.39
CA LEU A 110 1.87 -9.58 -1.53
C LEU A 110 2.85 -10.63 -2.05
N ARG A 111 4.13 -10.27 -2.14
CA ARG A 111 5.21 -11.18 -2.52
C ARG A 111 5.30 -12.37 -1.57
N ASP A 112 5.30 -12.12 -0.28
CA ASP A 112 5.48 -13.17 0.72
C ASP A 112 4.27 -14.14 0.76
N ILE A 113 3.06 -13.65 0.46
CA ILE A 113 1.85 -14.48 0.35
C ILE A 113 1.85 -15.31 -0.96
N LEU A 114 2.28 -14.72 -2.07
CA LEU A 114 2.09 -15.25 -3.42
C LEU A 114 3.28 -16.03 -3.98
N MET A 115 4.53 -15.62 -3.71
CA MET A 115 5.73 -16.26 -4.25
C MET A 115 5.86 -17.76 -3.92
N PRO A 116 5.55 -18.23 -2.69
CA PRO A 116 5.68 -19.65 -2.37
C PRO A 116 4.72 -20.57 -3.16
N ARG A 117 3.80 -20.01 -3.95
CA ARG A 117 2.65 -20.71 -4.53
C ARG A 117 2.77 -20.88 -6.04
N VAL A 118 3.93 -21.32 -6.51
CA VAL A 118 4.26 -21.42 -7.95
C VAL A 118 3.35 -22.37 -8.74
N MET A 119 2.61 -23.28 -8.08
CA MET A 119 1.69 -24.25 -8.71
C MET A 119 0.21 -23.94 -8.50
N SER A 120 -0.11 -22.76 -7.96
CA SER A 120 -1.46 -22.31 -7.62
C SER A 120 -2.08 -21.46 -8.73
N SER A 121 -3.42 -21.40 -8.77
CA SER A 121 -4.14 -20.48 -9.65
C SER A 121 -3.83 -19.01 -9.36
N LEU A 122 -3.33 -18.70 -8.16
CA LEU A 122 -2.88 -17.36 -7.75
C LEU A 122 -1.59 -16.90 -8.42
N LEU A 123 -0.88 -17.78 -9.13
CA LEU A 123 0.29 -17.38 -9.92
C LEU A 123 -0.08 -16.31 -10.96
N ILE A 124 -1.28 -16.38 -11.55
CA ILE A 124 -1.74 -15.37 -12.50
C ILE A 124 -1.89 -14.00 -11.81
N VAL A 125 -2.38 -13.97 -10.58
CA VAL A 125 -2.54 -12.74 -9.79
C VAL A 125 -1.17 -12.15 -9.48
N TRP A 126 -0.21 -12.99 -9.08
CA TRP A 126 1.17 -12.56 -8.84
C TRP A 126 1.84 -12.01 -10.10
N TYR A 127 1.67 -12.70 -11.23
CA TYR A 127 2.18 -12.24 -12.52
C TYR A 127 1.59 -10.87 -12.92
N LEU A 128 0.28 -10.67 -12.74
CA LEU A 128 -0.37 -9.40 -13.02
C LEU A 128 0.17 -8.27 -12.12
N ILE A 129 0.39 -8.54 -10.83
CA ILE A 129 1.01 -7.58 -9.91
C ILE A 129 2.42 -7.21 -10.41
N LEU A 130 3.26 -8.21 -10.72
CA LEU A 130 4.61 -7.96 -11.25
C LEU A 130 4.58 -7.13 -12.54
N LYS A 131 3.62 -7.39 -13.43
CA LYS A 131 3.46 -6.62 -14.67
C LYS A 131 2.98 -5.19 -14.44
N GLU A 132 2.10 -4.95 -13.48
CA GLU A 132 1.74 -3.59 -13.07
C GLU A 132 2.98 -2.83 -12.56
N MET A 133 3.80 -3.49 -11.73
CA MET A 133 5.03 -2.91 -11.18
C MET A 133 6.05 -2.58 -12.27
N GLU A 134 6.25 -3.49 -13.23
CA GLU A 134 7.14 -3.27 -14.38
C GLU A 134 6.68 -2.05 -15.19
N LEU A 135 5.38 -1.95 -15.48
CA LEU A 135 4.82 -0.81 -16.23
C LEU A 135 4.96 0.52 -15.46
N ARG A 136 4.79 0.50 -14.14
CA ARG A 136 4.99 1.69 -13.30
C ARG A 136 6.46 2.13 -13.33
N ASN A 137 7.39 1.19 -13.17
CA ASN A 137 8.82 1.46 -13.23
C ASN A 137 9.24 2.00 -14.61
N LEU A 138 8.75 1.40 -15.70
CA LEU A 138 9.01 1.90 -17.07
C LEU A 138 8.46 3.31 -17.27
N ARG A 139 7.28 3.62 -16.74
CA ARG A 139 6.71 4.97 -16.78
C ARG A 139 7.57 5.98 -16.02
N LEU A 140 8.06 5.61 -14.85
CA LEU A 140 8.94 6.47 -14.05
C LEU A 140 10.24 6.76 -14.79
N VAL A 141 10.91 5.72 -15.31
CA VAL A 141 12.13 5.88 -16.13
C VAL A 141 11.87 6.74 -17.36
N GLY A 142 10.78 6.47 -18.09
CA GLY A 142 10.39 7.26 -19.26
C GLY A 142 10.17 8.73 -18.93
N LYS A 143 9.50 9.03 -17.81
CA LYS A 143 9.30 10.40 -17.33
C LYS A 143 10.61 11.06 -16.93
N SER A 144 11.48 10.37 -16.20
CA SER A 144 12.80 10.91 -15.83
C SER A 144 13.67 11.25 -17.04
N LEU A 145 13.63 10.43 -18.09
CA LEU A 145 14.32 10.70 -19.35
C LEU A 145 13.76 11.94 -20.06
N LEU A 146 12.43 12.11 -20.11
CA LEU A 146 11.79 13.30 -20.68
C LEU A 146 12.14 14.57 -19.90
N ASP A 147 12.18 14.47 -18.57
CA ASP A 147 12.43 15.59 -17.68
C ASP A 147 13.95 15.87 -17.50
N ASN A 148 14.83 15.14 -18.19
CA ASN A 148 16.30 15.20 -18.08
C ASN A 148 16.82 15.04 -16.63
N ILE A 149 16.11 14.27 -15.81
CA ILE A 149 16.50 13.97 -14.43
C ILE A 149 17.57 12.87 -14.46
N PRO A 150 18.70 13.02 -13.73
CA PRO A 150 19.72 11.99 -13.64
C PRO A 150 19.13 10.66 -13.16
N LEU A 151 19.47 9.57 -13.85
CA LEU A 151 18.93 8.22 -13.57
C LEU A 151 19.20 7.73 -12.15
N ASP A 152 20.19 8.29 -11.45
CA ASP A 152 20.47 7.98 -10.05
C ASP A 152 19.36 8.45 -9.10
N GLY A 153 18.68 9.56 -9.41
CA GLY A 153 17.49 10.02 -8.67
C GLY A 153 16.20 9.25 -9.02
N ALA A 154 16.16 8.59 -10.18
CA ALA A 154 15.01 7.78 -10.61
C ALA A 154 15.01 6.38 -9.96
N LYS A 155 16.20 5.84 -9.65
CA LYS A 155 16.33 4.52 -9.00
C LYS A 155 15.71 4.45 -7.61
N SER A 156 15.73 5.54 -6.84
CA SER A 156 15.10 5.60 -5.52
C SER A 156 13.57 5.56 -5.58
N LEU A 157 12.97 5.86 -6.75
CA LEU A 157 11.52 5.84 -6.97
C LEU A 157 11.02 4.46 -7.42
N LEU A 158 11.92 3.50 -7.67
CA LEU A 158 11.54 2.16 -8.08
C LEU A 158 10.97 1.41 -6.88
N VAL A 159 9.78 0.85 -7.06
CA VAL A 159 9.06 0.16 -5.98
C VAL A 159 9.66 -1.21 -5.65
N ALA A 160 10.50 -1.74 -6.54
CA ALA A 160 11.30 -2.94 -6.30
C ALA A 160 12.68 -2.75 -6.97
N PRO A 161 13.69 -2.27 -6.23
CA PRO A 161 15.05 -2.34 -6.72
C PRO A 161 15.49 -3.81 -6.68
N SER A 162 15.84 -4.34 -7.84
CA SER A 162 16.64 -5.56 -7.96
C SER A 162 18.00 -5.37 -7.29
#